data_AF-A0A2K6LTT4-F1
#
_entry.id   AF-A0A2K6LTT4-F1
#
_cell.length_a   1.000
_cell.length_b   1.000
_cell.length_c   1.000
_cell.angle_alpha   90.00
_cell.angle_beta   90.00
_cell.angle_gamma   90.00
#
_symmetry.space_group_name_H-M   'P 1'
#
loop_
_entity.id
_entity.type
_entity.pdbx_description
1 polymer ?
#
loop_
_entity_poly.entity_id
_entity_poly.type
_entity_poly.pdbx_seq_one_letter_code
_entity_poly.pdbx_strand_id
1 'polypeptide(L)'
;TNGSKESFREQDIYLPIANVARIMKNAIPQTGKITKDAKECVQECMSETSEASKRYHQEKRKTINGEDILFAMSTLGFDSYVEPLKLYLQKFREARKGEKGIGGAVTEELTEEAFTNQLPAAPGTPIPKS
;
A
#
# COMPACT_ATOMS: atom_id res chain seq x y z
N THR A 1 8.16 40.13 -1.34
CA THR A 1 8.88 39.47 -2.45
C THR A 1 9.14 38.02 -2.08
N ASN A 2 8.18 37.10 -2.34
CA ASN A 2 8.31 35.68 -1.92
C ASN A 2 8.11 34.66 -3.07
N GLY A 3 7.91 35.13 -4.32
CA GLY A 3 7.59 34.24 -5.45
C GLY A 3 8.80 33.57 -6.13
N SER A 4 10.03 33.97 -5.83
CA SER A 4 11.21 33.43 -6.52
C SER A 4 11.74 32.13 -5.90
N LYS A 5 11.62 31.92 -4.58
CA LYS A 5 12.19 30.73 -3.92
C LYS A 5 11.40 29.43 -4.14
N GLU A 6 10.09 29.53 -4.38
CA GLU A 6 9.26 28.34 -4.65
C GLU A 6 9.51 27.80 -6.06
N SER A 7 9.64 28.68 -7.05
CA SER A 7 9.89 28.27 -8.45
C SER A 7 11.22 27.53 -8.62
N PHE A 8 12.27 27.89 -7.87
CA PHE A 8 13.54 27.16 -7.88
C PHE A 8 13.42 25.74 -7.31
N ARG A 9 12.51 25.52 -6.34
CA ARG A 9 12.29 24.19 -5.74
C ARG A 9 11.47 23.29 -6.64
N GLU A 10 10.48 23.83 -7.35
CA GLU A 10 9.71 23.07 -8.35
C GLU A 10 10.61 22.58 -9.49
N GLN A 11 11.55 23.42 -9.96
CA GLN A 11 12.50 23.00 -11.01
C GLN A 11 13.43 21.86 -10.57
N ASP A 12 13.79 21.78 -9.29
CA ASP A 12 14.60 20.66 -8.75
C ASP A 12 13.83 19.34 -8.67
N ILE A 13 12.49 19.39 -8.71
CA ILE A 13 11.62 18.22 -8.56
C ILE A 13 11.27 17.63 -9.94
N TYR A 14 11.23 18.45 -11.00
CA TYR A 14 10.84 18.02 -12.35
C TYR A 14 12.03 17.84 -13.30
N LEU A 15 12.04 16.73 -14.05
CA LEU A 15 12.97 16.58 -15.17
C LEU A 15 12.63 17.55 -16.31
N PRO A 16 13.61 18.09 -17.05
CA PRO A 16 13.32 18.92 -18.21
C PRO A 16 12.40 18.20 -19.21
N ILE A 17 11.33 18.87 -19.68
CA ILE A 17 10.35 18.30 -20.64
C ILE A 17 11.02 17.74 -21.90
N ALA A 18 12.13 18.33 -22.36
CA ALA A 18 12.89 17.82 -23.50
C ALA A 18 13.44 16.40 -23.26
N ASN A 19 13.85 16.10 -22.02
CA ASN A 19 14.34 14.78 -21.64
C ASN A 19 13.17 13.78 -21.55
N VAL A 20 12.04 14.19 -20.95
CA VAL A 20 10.80 13.38 -20.90
C VAL A 20 10.34 13.04 -22.32
N ALA A 21 10.27 14.04 -23.21
CA ALA A 21 9.88 13.85 -24.60
C ALA A 21 10.80 12.89 -25.34
N ARG A 22 12.12 12.96 -25.11
CA ARG A 22 13.10 12.05 -25.73
C ARG A 22 12.88 10.61 -25.30
N ILE A 23 12.65 10.37 -24.00
CA ILE A 23 12.38 9.03 -23.46
C ILE A 23 11.05 8.49 -24.01
N MET A 24 9.99 9.28 -23.93
CA MET A 24 8.67 8.89 -24.48
C MET A 24 8.75 8.60 -25.98
N LYS A 25 9.58 9.33 -26.72
CA LYS A 25 9.75 9.14 -28.17
C LYS A 25 10.43 7.82 -28.52
N ASN A 26 11.28 7.29 -27.62
CA ASN A 26 11.89 5.97 -27.78
C ASN A 26 10.91 4.81 -27.53
N ALA A 27 9.81 5.07 -26.82
CA ALA A 27 8.78 4.08 -26.51
C ALA A 27 7.69 3.96 -27.60
N ILE A 28 7.74 4.80 -28.64
CA ILE A 28 6.75 4.83 -29.72
C ILE A 28 7.43 4.80 -31.09
N PRO A 29 6.71 4.47 -32.17
CA PRO A 29 7.26 4.54 -33.52
C PRO A 29 7.78 5.92 -33.90
N GLN A 30 8.74 5.95 -34.84
CA GLN A 30 9.43 7.17 -35.24
C GLN A 30 8.48 8.24 -35.84
N THR A 31 7.33 7.84 -36.39
CA THR A 31 6.28 8.73 -36.91
C THR A 31 5.28 9.22 -35.86
N GLY A 32 5.25 8.62 -34.67
CA GLY A 32 4.28 8.95 -33.63
C GLY A 32 4.44 10.37 -33.07
N LYS A 33 3.34 11.06 -32.77
CA LYS A 33 3.38 12.40 -32.17
C LYS A 33 3.03 12.33 -30.68
N ILE A 34 3.68 13.16 -29.88
CA ILE A 34 3.42 13.28 -28.44
C ILE A 34 2.92 14.71 -28.19
N THR A 35 1.71 14.82 -27.66
CA THR A 35 1.08 16.10 -27.32
C THR A 35 1.80 16.77 -26.14
N LYS A 36 1.55 18.06 -25.94
CA LYS A 36 2.12 18.82 -24.82
C LYS A 36 1.63 18.23 -23.49
N ASP A 37 0.32 18.06 -23.35
CA ASP A 37 -0.33 17.57 -22.14
C ASP A 37 0.17 16.18 -21.72
N ALA A 38 0.45 15.31 -22.70
CA ALA A 38 1.00 13.98 -22.41
C ALA A 38 2.42 14.07 -21.81
N LYS A 39 3.23 15.05 -22.21
CA LYS A 39 4.58 15.24 -21.65
C LYS A 39 4.51 15.81 -20.23
N GLU A 40 3.57 16.73 -19.98
CA GLU A 40 3.34 17.34 -18.66
C GLU A 40 2.82 16.29 -17.67
N CYS A 41 1.83 15.48 -18.07
CA CYS A 41 1.31 14.39 -17.24
C CYS A 41 2.39 13.37 -16.83
N VAL A 42 3.27 12.99 -17.77
CA VAL A 42 4.38 12.07 -17.47
C VAL A 42 5.42 12.72 -16.56
N GLN A 43 5.69 14.02 -16.74
CA GLN A 43 6.61 14.78 -15.88
C GLN A 43 6.10 14.87 -14.43
N GLU A 44 4.80 15.13 -14.26
CA GLU A 44 4.12 15.17 -12.96
C GLU A 44 4.16 13.79 -12.28
N CYS A 45 3.79 12.74 -13.01
CA CYS A 45 3.81 11.37 -12.47
C CYS A 45 5.21 10.92 -12.03
N MET A 46 6.26 11.26 -12.80
CA MET A 46 7.64 10.96 -12.43
C MET A 46 8.08 11.68 -11.14
N SER A 47 7.62 12.91 -10.94
CA SER A 47 7.84 13.68 -9.72
C SER A 47 7.13 13.03 -8.52
N GLU A 48 5.83 12.75 -8.64
CA GLU A 48 5.03 12.11 -7.57
C GLU A 48 5.62 10.75 -7.17
N THR A 49 6.06 9.96 -8.16
CA THR A 49 6.68 8.65 -7.92
C THR A 49 8.02 8.79 -7.19
N SER A 50 8.80 9.82 -7.52
CA SER A 50 10.06 10.13 -6.83
C SER A 50 9.81 10.51 -5.36
N GLU A 51 8.79 11.33 -5.09
CA GLU A 51 8.41 11.67 -3.72
C GLU A 51 7.84 10.48 -2.95
N ALA A 52 6.95 9.70 -3.54
CA ALA A 52 6.42 8.49 -2.94
C ALA A 52 7.53 7.48 -2.62
N SER A 53 8.49 7.30 -3.54
CA SER A 53 9.68 6.47 -3.34
C SER A 53 10.56 7.01 -2.19
N LYS A 54 10.78 8.33 -2.12
CA LYS A 54 11.50 8.97 -1.00
C LYS A 54 10.81 8.73 0.34
N ARG A 55 9.47 8.88 0.39
CA ARG A 55 8.66 8.66 1.59
C ARG A 55 8.70 7.19 2.03
N TYR A 56 8.58 6.25 1.09
CA TYR A 56 8.70 4.81 1.33
C TYR A 56 10.06 4.44 1.96
N HIS A 57 11.17 5.04 1.52
CA HIS A 57 12.49 4.79 2.11
C HIS A 57 12.69 5.48 3.47
N GLN A 58 11.92 6.53 3.77
CA GLN A 58 12.01 7.30 5.01
C GLN A 58 11.15 6.75 6.14
N GLU A 59 10.12 5.96 5.83
CA GLU A 59 9.23 5.31 6.80
C GLU A 59 9.96 4.12 7.47
N LYS A 60 10.91 4.48 8.33
CA LYS A 60 11.74 3.61 9.15
C LYS A 60 10.92 2.92 10.24
N ARG A 61 10.16 1.90 9.85
CA ARG A 61 9.94 0.71 10.68
C ARG A 61 9.79 -0.51 9.76
N LYS A 62 10.83 -1.35 9.70
CA LYS A 62 10.86 -2.58 8.87
C LYS A 62 10.04 -3.73 9.46
N THR A 63 9.28 -3.49 10.52
CA THR A 63 8.54 -4.52 11.25
C THR A 63 7.28 -3.92 11.83
N ILE A 64 6.15 -4.41 11.35
CA ILE A 64 4.82 -4.13 11.90
C ILE A 64 4.70 -4.90 13.22
N ASN A 65 4.29 -4.23 14.30
CA ASN A 65 4.10 -4.85 15.60
C ASN A 65 2.61 -5.19 15.86
N GLY A 66 2.33 -5.87 16.97
CA GLY A 66 0.95 -6.24 17.32
C GLY A 66 0.04 -5.05 17.65
N GLU A 67 0.59 -3.91 18.06
CA GLU A 67 -0.17 -2.69 18.36
C GLU A 67 -0.55 -1.93 17.08
N ASP A 68 0.30 -1.96 16.06
CA ASP A 68 0.03 -1.40 14.73
C ASP A 68 -1.18 -2.11 14.09
N ILE A 69 -1.31 -3.43 14.28
CA ILE A 69 -2.46 -4.22 13.79
C ILE A 69 -3.74 -3.81 14.52
N LEU A 70 -3.70 -3.64 15.84
CA LEU A 70 -4.87 -3.22 16.63
C LEU A 70 -5.36 -1.82 16.23
N PHE A 71 -4.43 -0.91 15.97
CA PHE A 71 -4.74 0.43 15.49
C PHE A 71 -5.36 0.40 14.09
N ALA A 72 -4.84 -0.41 13.18
CA ALA A 72 -5.42 -0.59 11.84
C ALA A 72 -6.85 -1.15 11.90
N MET A 73 -7.09 -2.17 12.73
CA MET A 73 -8.43 -2.77 12.89
C MET A 73 -9.45 -1.77 13.41
N SER A 74 -9.06 -0.90 14.35
CA SER A 74 -9.93 0.15 14.88
C SER A 74 -10.19 1.25 13.83
N THR A 75 -9.15 1.67 13.10
CA THR A 75 -9.25 2.74 12.08
C THR A 75 -10.11 2.33 10.88
N LEU A 76 -10.09 1.05 10.52
CA LEU A 76 -10.86 0.50 9.41
C LEU A 76 -12.31 0.11 9.78
N GLY A 77 -12.72 0.29 11.05
CA GLY A 77 -14.07 -0.03 11.53
C GLY A 77 -14.31 -1.51 11.81
N PHE A 78 -13.24 -2.31 12.01
CA PHE A 78 -13.30 -3.71 12.40
C PHE A 78 -13.23 -3.89 13.93
N ASP A 79 -13.97 -3.07 14.69
CA ASP A 79 -13.89 -3.01 16.16
C ASP A 79 -14.20 -4.35 16.85
N SER A 80 -15.04 -5.18 16.24
CA SER A 80 -15.37 -6.53 16.72
C SER A 80 -14.16 -7.48 16.78
N TYR A 81 -13.11 -7.21 16.01
CA TYR A 81 -11.87 -7.98 15.99
C TYR A 81 -10.79 -7.43 16.94
N VAL A 82 -10.94 -6.20 17.43
CA VAL A 82 -9.94 -5.53 18.27
C VAL A 82 -9.79 -6.23 19.62
N GLU A 83 -10.89 -6.59 20.27
CA GLU A 83 -10.85 -7.21 21.60
C GLU A 83 -10.30 -8.65 21.59
N PRO A 84 -10.71 -9.54 20.66
CA PRO A 84 -10.08 -10.85 20.49
C PRO A 84 -8.58 -10.77 20.20
N LEU A 85 -8.15 -9.81 19.35
CA LEU A 85 -6.75 -9.64 18.99
C LEU A 85 -5.90 -9.12 20.14
N LYS A 86 -6.43 -8.23 21.00
CA LYS A 86 -5.75 -7.80 22.23
C LYS A 86 -5.47 -8.97 23.16
N LEU A 87 -6.48 -9.82 23.38
CA LEU A 87 -6.35 -10.99 24.23
C LEU A 87 -5.31 -11.99 23.67
N TYR A 88 -5.33 -12.22 22.35
CA TYR A 88 -4.34 -13.06 21.69
C TYR A 88 -2.92 -12.49 21.83
N LEU A 89 -2.74 -11.19 21.60
CA LEU A 89 -1.45 -10.52 21.72
C LEU A 89 -0.89 -10.60 23.15
N GLN A 90 -1.75 -10.49 24.15
CA GLN A 90 -1.36 -10.67 25.55
C GLN A 90 -0.85 -12.10 25.81
N LYS A 91 -1.62 -13.13 25.43
CA LYS A 91 -1.22 -14.54 25.59
C LYS A 91 0.07 -14.85 24.84
N PHE A 92 0.24 -14.31 23.64
CA PHE A 92 1.47 -14.46 22.86
C PHE A 92 2.70 -13.86 23.57
N ARG A 93 2.54 -12.69 24.22
CA ARG A 93 3.60 -12.06 25.02
C ARG A 93 3.93 -12.86 26.27
N GLU A 94 2.93 -13.45 26.92
CA GLU A 94 3.10 -14.33 28.08
C GLU A 94 3.82 -15.62 27.71
N ALA A 95 3.42 -16.29 26.62
CA ALA A 95 4.09 -17.47 26.09
C ALA A 95 5.56 -17.20 25.73
N ARG A 96 5.84 -16.05 25.07
CA ARG A 96 7.21 -15.63 24.76
C ARG A 96 8.08 -15.31 25.98
N LYS A 97 7.49 -14.98 27.14
CA LYS A 97 8.24 -14.75 28.39
C LYS A 97 8.55 -16.05 29.13
N GLY A 98 7.79 -17.12 28.89
CA GLY A 98 8.00 -18.45 29.48
C GLY A 98 9.05 -19.30 28.77
N GLU A 99 9.32 -19.05 27.48
CA GLU A 99 10.28 -19.83 26.69
C GLU A 99 11.50 -18.99 26.29
N LYS A 100 12.64 -19.25 26.92
CA LYS A 100 13.94 -19.03 26.27
C LYS A 100 14.08 -20.04 25.12
N GLY A 101 13.53 -19.70 23.96
CA GLY A 101 13.93 -20.24 22.66
C GLY A 101 12.90 -21.10 21.94
N ILE A 102 12.02 -20.46 21.15
CA ILE A 102 11.58 -21.00 19.85
C ILE A 102 11.47 -19.80 18.89
N GLY A 103 12.59 -19.46 18.26
CA GLY A 103 12.59 -18.68 17.03
C GLY A 103 12.37 -19.64 15.87
N GLY A 104 11.21 -19.57 15.23
CA GLY A 104 10.93 -20.24 13.95
C GLY A 104 10.02 -21.46 14.05
N ALA A 105 8.71 -21.24 14.15
CA ALA A 105 7.67 -22.19 13.74
C ALA A 105 6.28 -21.50 13.75
N VAL A 106 6.06 -20.56 12.84
CA VAL A 106 4.70 -20.21 12.34
C VAL A 106 4.83 -19.77 10.88
N THR A 107 5.48 -20.61 10.10
CA THR A 107 5.23 -20.77 8.66
C THR A 107 4.88 -22.23 8.51
N GLU A 108 3.73 -22.50 7.86
CA GLU A 108 3.09 -23.82 7.66
C GLU A 108 2.18 -24.29 8.81
N GLU A 109 0.91 -23.89 8.80
CA GLU A 109 -0.18 -24.61 8.11
C GLU A 109 -1.48 -23.85 8.37
N LEU A 110 -1.88 -23.02 7.40
CA LEU A 110 -3.30 -22.66 7.27
C LEU A 110 -3.95 -23.86 6.56
N THR A 111 -4.36 -24.88 7.31
CA THR A 111 -5.22 -25.92 6.74
C THR A 111 -6.57 -25.29 6.40
N GLU A 112 -6.97 -25.41 5.13
CA GLU A 112 -8.16 -24.79 4.53
C GLU A 112 -9.50 -25.29 5.10
N GLU A 113 -9.49 -26.09 6.16
CA GLU A 113 -10.67 -26.81 6.67
C GLU A 113 -11.51 -26.01 7.70
N ALA A 114 -11.04 -24.84 8.15
CA ALA A 114 -11.76 -24.04 9.13
C ALA A 114 -12.80 -23.06 8.53
N PHE A 115 -12.84 -22.86 7.21
CA PHE A 115 -13.69 -21.84 6.58
C PHE A 115 -15.05 -22.35 6.07
N THR A 116 -15.35 -23.65 6.19
CA THR A 116 -16.55 -24.24 5.54
C THR A 116 -17.79 -24.33 6.42
N ASN A 117 -17.78 -23.89 7.68
CA ASN A 117 -18.95 -24.02 8.54
C ASN A 117 -19.65 -22.68 8.85
N GLN A 118 -20.80 -22.54 8.18
CA GLN A 118 -21.98 -21.70 8.46
C GLN A 118 -22.00 -20.26 7.95
N LEU A 119 -22.32 -20.13 6.66
CA LEU A 119 -23.07 -18.99 6.14
C LEU A 119 -24.58 -19.32 6.21
N PRO A 120 -25.45 -18.52 6.86
CA PRO A 120 -26.89 -18.75 6.81
C PRO A 120 -27.41 -18.43 5.39
N ALA A 121 -28.11 -19.39 4.78
CA ALA A 121 -28.73 -19.25 3.47
C ALA A 121 -29.80 -18.15 3.48
N ALA A 122 -29.63 -17.12 2.66
CA ALA A 122 -30.69 -16.15 2.36
C ALA A 122 -31.66 -16.75 1.33
N PRO A 123 -33.00 -16.58 1.49
CA PRO A 123 -33.98 -17.09 0.53
C PRO A 123 -33.89 -16.36 -0.80
N GLY A 124 -33.77 -17.14 -1.88
CA GLY A 124 -33.52 -16.65 -3.23
C GLY A 124 -34.66 -15.83 -3.83
N THR A 125 -34.28 -14.74 -4.50
CA THR A 125 -35.13 -14.06 -5.47
C THR A 125 -34.82 -14.59 -6.88
N PRO A 126 -35.83 -14.90 -7.72
CA PRO A 126 -35.59 -15.44 -9.05
C PRO A 126 -35.06 -14.36 -10.02
N ILE A 127 -34.05 -14.71 -10.81
CA ILE A 127 -33.50 -13.91 -11.90
C ILE A 127 -34.42 -14.05 -13.15
N PRO A 128 -34.92 -12.97 -13.76
CA PRO A 128 -35.73 -13.06 -14.97
C PRO A 128 -34.86 -13.46 -16.18
N LYS A 129 -35.32 -14.45 -16.96
CA LYS A 129 -34.70 -14.83 -18.24
C LYS A 129 -35.26 -13.96 -19.36
N SER A 130 -34.36 -13.50 -20.24
CA SER A 130 -34.65 -12.87 -21.53
C SER A 130 -35.29 -13.84 -22.52
#